data_AF-A0A661BBX2-F1
#
_entry.id   AF-A0A661BBX2-F1
#
_cell.length_a   1.000
_cell.length_b   1.000
_cell.length_c   1.000
_cell.angle_alpha   90.00
_cell.angle_beta   90.00
_cell.angle_gamma   90.00
#
_symmetry.space_group_name_H-M   'P 1'
#
loop_
_entity.id
_entity.type
_entity.pdbx_description
1 polymer ?
#
loop_
_entity_poly.entity_id
_entity_poly.type
_entity_poly.pdbx_seq_one_letter_code
_entity_poly.pdbx_strand_id
1 'polypeptide(L)' 'MLLPKIIGRFKMVSSKQINKLRNMPAFPVWQRNYYEHIVRDEDELNQIREYIRINPQNWDIDIENSDFSEMYM' A
#
# COMPACT_ATOMS: atom_id res chain seq x y z
N MET A 1 1.30 19.50 9.44
CA MET A 1 1.09 18.07 9.72
C MET A 1 2.32 17.26 9.33
N LEU A 2 2.71 16.28 10.15
CA LEU A 2 3.94 15.47 10.01
C LEU A 2 3.76 14.24 9.11
N LEU A 3 2.62 13.55 9.22
CA LEU A 3 2.36 12.30 8.51
C LEU A 3 2.43 12.42 6.97
N PRO A 4 1.77 13.41 6.31
CA PRO A 4 1.90 13.57 4.86
C PRO A 4 3.34 13.85 4.39
N LYS A 5 4.15 14.53 5.21
CA LYS A 5 5.56 14.82 4.88
C LYS A 5 6.43 13.56 4.94
N ILE A 6 6.22 12.73 5.96
CA ILE A 6 6.94 11.45 6.13
C ILE A 6 6.58 10.51 4.98
N ILE A 7 5.29 10.31 4.69
CA ILE A 7 4.83 9.45 3.59
C ILE A 7 5.32 9.99 2.23
N GLY A 8 5.25 11.31 2.02
CA GLY A 8 5.76 11.94 0.81
C GLY A 8 7.25 11.66 0.58
N ARG A 9 8.08 11.83 1.62
CA ARG A 9 9.52 11.52 1.55
C ARG A 9 9.76 10.03 1.31
N PHE A 10 9.04 9.16 1.99
CA PHE A 10 9.15 7.71 1.80
C PHE A 10 8.83 7.31 0.36
N LYS A 11 7.67 7.73 -0.18
CA LYS A 11 7.26 7.44 -1.56
C LYS A 11 8.26 8.00 -2.58
N MET A 12 8.77 9.20 -2.36
CA MET A 12 9.76 9.84 -3.24
C MET A 12 11.08 9.05 -3.30
N VAL A 13 11.67 8.75 -2.13
CA VAL A 13 12.98 8.10 -2.06
C VAL A 13 12.91 6.67 -2.59
N SER A 14 11.89 5.91 -2.16
CA SER A 14 11.68 4.53 -2.62
C SER A 14 11.42 4.46 -4.14
N SER A 15 10.58 5.35 -4.70
CA SER A 15 10.34 5.37 -6.16
C SER A 15 11.62 5.63 -6.95
N LYS A 16 12.46 6.56 -6.49
CA LYS A 16 13.75 6.86 -7.15
C LYS A 16 14.67 5.64 -7.15
N GLN A 17 14.74 4.92 -6.04
CA GLN A 17 15.58 3.72 -5.93
C GLN A 17 15.04 2.56 -6.79
N ILE A 18 13.73 2.30 -6.74
CA ILE A 18 13.08 1.25 -7.52
C ILE A 18 13.23 1.52 -9.01
N ASN A 19 12.99 2.76 -9.46
CA ASN A 19 13.12 3.13 -10.87
C ASN A 19 14.55 3.05 -11.38
N LYS A 20 15.54 3.34 -10.52
CA LYS A 20 16.95 3.12 -10.84
C LYS A 20 17.25 1.63 -11.04
N LEU A 21 16.74 0.75 -10.17
CA LEU A 21 16.93 -0.70 -10.27
C LEU A 21 16.23 -1.30 -11.50
N ARG A 22 15.06 -0.78 -11.87
CA ARG A 22 14.28 -1.22 -13.04
C ARG A 22 14.75 -0.61 -14.37
N ASN A 23 15.69 0.35 -14.34
CA ASN A 23 16.06 1.18 -15.49
C ASN A 23 14.86 1.89 -16.16
N MET A 24 13.88 2.30 -15.35
CA MET A 24 12.64 2.95 -15.78
C MET A 24 12.46 4.29 -15.05
N PRO A 25 13.28 5.32 -15.38
CA PRO A 25 13.13 6.63 -14.75
C PRO A 25 11.72 7.19 -15.00
N ALA A 26 11.18 7.89 -14.00
CA ALA A 26 9.86 8.53 -14.03
C ALA A 26 8.62 7.61 -14.13
N PHE A 27 8.77 6.28 -14.14
CA PHE A 27 7.60 5.39 -14.10
C PHE A 27 6.94 5.42 -12.70
N PRO A 28 5.61 5.49 -12.59
CA PRO A 28 4.93 5.49 -11.30
C PRO A 28 5.13 4.15 -10.58
N VAL A 29 5.53 4.21 -9.30
CA VAL A 29 5.71 3.03 -8.45
C VAL A 29 4.55 2.87 -7.47
N TRP A 30 4.05 3.98 -6.92
CA TRP A 30 3.00 3.96 -5.91
C TRP A 30 1.66 4.39 -6.52
N GLN A 31 0.59 3.76 -6.05
CA GLN A 31 -0.76 4.31 -6.21
C GLN A 31 -0.86 5.70 -5.55
N ARG A 32 -1.78 6.51 -6.10
CA ARG A 32 -2.07 7.85 -5.59
C ARG A 32 -2.71 7.74 -4.21
N ASN A 33 -2.44 8.71 -3.32
CA ASN A 33 -2.88 8.74 -1.92
C ASN A 33 -2.35 7.57 -1.07
N TYR A 34 -2.73 7.53 0.19
CA TYR A 34 -2.41 6.46 1.12
C TYR A 34 -3.54 6.34 2.14
N TYR A 35 -3.75 5.14 2.67
CA TYR A 35 -4.71 4.93 3.75
C TYR A 35 -4.08 5.33 5.09
N GLU A 36 -4.80 6.09 5.89
CA GLU A 36 -4.42 6.42 7.26
C GLU A 36 -5.61 6.22 8.18
N HIS A 37 -5.35 5.62 9.34
CA HIS A 37 -6.35 5.34 10.36
C HIS A 37 -5.69 5.38 11.75
N ILE A 38 -6.37 5.98 12.72
CA ILE A 38 -5.86 6.10 14.09
C ILE A 38 -6.35 4.88 14.87
N VAL A 39 -5.40 4.07 15.32
CA VAL A 39 -5.68 2.93 16.20
C VAL A 39 -5.96 3.42 17.62
N ARG A 40 -7.16 3.15 18.14
CA ARG A 40 -7.66 3.73 19.40
C ARG A 40 -7.59 2.77 20.58
N ASP A 41 -7.54 1.47 20.32
CA ASP A 41 -7.48 0.43 21.33
C ASP A 41 -6.73 -0.83 20.86
N GLU A 42 -6.58 -1.78 21.78
CA GLU A 42 -5.82 -3.01 21.56
C GLU A 42 -6.56 -4.01 20.65
N ASP A 43 -7.89 -4.05 20.72
CA ASP A 43 -8.70 -4.95 19.89
C ASP A 43 -8.57 -4.56 18.42
N GLU A 44 -8.67 -3.27 18.13
CA GLU A 44 -8.47 -2.70 16.80
C GLU A 44 -7.05 -2.96 16.28
N LEU A 45 -6.03 -2.79 17.12
CA LEU A 45 -4.64 -3.11 16.79
C LEU A 45 -4.48 -4.58 16.38
N ASN A 46 -5.10 -5.49 17.14
CA ASN A 46 -5.04 -6.93 16.90
C ASN A 46 -5.75 -7.30 15.59
N GLN A 47 -6.90 -6.69 15.28
CA GLN A 47 -7.59 -6.88 14.01
C GLN A 47 -6.74 -6.41 12.81
N ILE A 48 -6.11 -5.24 12.90
CA ILE A 48 -5.26 -4.72 11.82
C ILE A 48 -4.04 -5.62 11.60
N ARG A 49 -3.41 -6.09 12.67
CA ARG A 49 -2.28 -7.05 12.57
C ARG A 49 -2.70 -8.35 11.91
N GLU A 50 -3.85 -8.87 12.28
CA GLU A 50 -4.38 -10.09 11.69
C GLU A 50 -4.70 -9.89 10.21
N TYR A 51 -5.31 -8.76 9.84
CA TYR A 51 -5.51 -8.39 8.45
C TYR A 51 -4.19 -8.35 7.67
N ILE A 52 -3.15 -7.68 8.17
CA ILE A 52 -1.84 -7.62 7.50
C ILE A 52 -1.25 -9.03 7.29
N ARG A 53 -1.42 -9.94 8.26
CA ARG A 53 -0.93 -11.32 8.19
C ARG A 53 -1.70 -12.15 7.16
N ILE A 54 -3.03 -11.99 7.11
CA ILE A 54 -3.91 -12.79 6.26
C ILE A 54 -3.98 -12.25 4.83
N ASN A 55 -3.91 -10.94 4.63
CA ASN A 55 -4.13 -10.30 3.32
C ASN A 55 -3.33 -10.92 2.16
N PRO A 56 -2.03 -11.26 2.30
CA PRO A 56 -1.29 -11.92 1.22
C PRO A 56 -1.88 -13.27 0.79
N GLN A 57 -2.54 -13.99 1.71
CA GLN A 57 -3.19 -15.29 1.43
C GLN A 57 -4.52 -15.11 0.70
N ASN A 58 -5.19 -13.99 0.93
CA ASN A 58 -6.51 -13.69 0.38
C ASN A 58 -6.45 -12.76 -0.85
N TRP A 59 -5.26 -12.35 -1.27
CA TRP A 59 -5.09 -11.33 -2.32
C TRP A 59 -5.77 -11.71 -3.64
N ASP A 60 -5.71 -12.97 -4.04
CA ASP A 60 -6.27 -13.45 -5.31
C ASP A 60 -7.81 -13.36 -5.37
N ILE A 61 -8.48 -13.24 -4.22
CA ILE A 61 -9.94 -13.14 -4.11
C ILE A 61 -10.38 -11.78 -3.53
N ASP A 62 -9.45 -10.86 -3.32
CA ASP A 62 -9.74 -9.53 -2.79
C ASP A 62 -10.34 -8.65 -3.90
N ILE A 63 -11.41 -7.92 -3.58
CA ILE A 63 -12.10 -7.05 -4.54
C ILE A 63 -11.24 -5.86 -4.97
N GLU A 64 -10.29 -5.44 -4.14
CA GLU A 64 -9.34 -4.36 -4.43
C GLU A 64 -8.15 -4.86 -5.26
N ASN A 65 -8.05 -6.18 -5.51
CA ASN A 65 -7.09 -6.71 -6.46
C ASN A 65 -7.56 -6.39 -7.88
N SER A 66 -6.77 -5.58 -8.59
CA SER A 66 -7.07 -5.16 -9.96
C SER A 66 -7.26 -6.36 -10.89
N ASP A 67 -6.48 -7.42 -10.71
CA ASP A 67 -6.56 -8.64 -11.51
C ASP A 67 -7.88 -9.41 -11.27
N PHE A 68 -8.41 -9.37 -10.04
CA PHE A 68 -9.71 -9.96 -9.71
C PHE A 68 -10.85 -9.11 -10.29
N SER A 69 -10.75 -7.78 -10.18
CA SER A 69 -11.78 -6.86 -10.66
C SER A 69 -11.97 -6.88 -12.18
N GLU A 70 -10.89 -7.12 -12.95
CA GLU A 70 -10.94 -7.24 -14.42
C GLU A 70 -11.55 -8.57 -14.91
N MET A 71 -11.61 -9.60 -14.06
CA MET A 71 -12.15 -10.93 -14.44
C MET A 71 -13.69 -11.00 -14.35
N TYR A 72 -14.33 -10.13 -13.56
CA TYR A 72 -15.77 -10.13 -13.30
C TYR A 72 -16.51 -8.90 -13.84
N MET A 73 -15.83 -8.05 -14.61
CA MET A 73 -16.37 -6.92 -15.39
C MET A 73 -16.33 -7.25 -16.89
#